data_AF-A0A968NWY7-F1
#
_entry.id   AF-A0A968NWY7-F1
#
_cell.length_a   1.000
_cell.length_b   1.000
_cell.length_c   1.000
_cell.angle_alpha   90.00
_cell.angle_beta   90.00
_cell.angle_gamma   90.00
#
_symmetry.space_group_name_H-M   'P 1'
#
loop_
_entity.id
_entity.type
_entity.pdbx_description
1 polymer ?
#
loop_
_entity_poly.entity_id
_entity_poly.type
_entity_poly.pdbx_seq_one_letter_code
_entity_poly.pdbx_strand_id
1 'polypeptide(L)' 'MADKKEFRGYVPAELNKLIRAVTALKNGDRDWSLSDVLTEALQEWLEKPENQALIEKHNLGEIPKPNKK' A
#
# COMPACT_ATOMS: atom_id res chain seq x y z
N MET A 1 0.71 18.70 -6.35
CA MET A 1 0.82 17.66 -5.30
C MET A 1 -0.21 16.60 -5.65
N ALA A 2 0.15 15.32 -5.74
CA ALA A 2 -0.82 14.28 -6.11
C ALA A 2 -1.99 14.29 -5.10
N ASP A 3 -3.22 14.30 -5.58
CA ASP A 3 -4.44 14.22 -4.76
C ASP A 3 -4.44 12.93 -3.94
N LYS A 4 -3.94 13.00 -2.70
CA LYS A 4 -4.03 11.89 -1.74
C LYS A 4 -5.47 11.80 -1.25
N LYS A 5 -6.12 10.67 -1.48
CA LYS A 5 -7.47 10.38 -0.94
C LYS A 5 -7.37 9.50 0.30
N GLU A 6 -8.24 9.73 1.28
CA GLU A 6 -8.35 8.84 2.44
C GLU A 6 -8.81 7.45 2.01
N PHE A 7 -8.10 6.42 2.49
CA PHE A 7 -8.49 5.02 2.37
C PHE A 7 -8.71 4.47 3.78
N ARG A 8 -9.90 3.95 4.07
CA ARG A 8 -10.28 3.45 5.41
C ARG A 8 -10.64 1.97 5.32
N GLY A 9 -10.07 1.18 6.23
CA GLY A 9 -10.36 -0.24 6.38
C GLY A 9 -10.13 -0.68 7.82
N TYR A 10 -10.77 -1.77 8.22
CA TYR A 10 -10.56 -2.39 9.52
C TYR A 10 -9.53 -3.50 9.40
N VAL A 11 -8.63 -3.58 10.38
CA VAL A 11 -7.63 -4.65 10.48
C VAL A 11 -7.65 -5.24 11.90
N PRO A 12 -7.25 -6.51 12.08
CA PRO A 12 -7.08 -7.08 13.41
C PRO A 12 -6.13 -6.25 14.28
N ALA A 13 -6.41 -6.19 15.59
CA ALA A 13 -5.64 -5.36 16.53
C ALA A 13 -4.15 -5.72 16.53
N GLU A 14 -3.82 -7.02 16.54
CA GLU A 14 -2.44 -7.49 16.50
C GLU A 14 -1.71 -7.09 15.21
N LEU A 15 -2.41 -7.10 14.07
CA LEU A 15 -1.83 -6.66 12.80
C LEU A 15 -1.52 -5.16 12.83
N ASN A 16 -2.44 -4.33 13.34
CA ASN A 16 -2.19 -2.89 13.52
C ASN A 16 -1.00 -2.62 14.45
N LYS A 17 -0.87 -3.39 15.54
CA LYS A 17 0.26 -3.28 16.48
C LYS A 17 1.59 -3.60 15.77
N LEU A 18 1.65 -4.72 15.06
CA LEU A 18 2.85 -5.15 14.36
C LEU A 18 3.25 -4.17 13.25
N ILE A 19 2.31 -3.73 12.41
CA ILE A 19 2.59 -2.76 11.34
C ILE A 19 3.19 -1.49 11.91
N ARG A 20 2.58 -0.91 12.96
CA ARG A 20 3.09 0.31 13.60
C ARG A 20 4.50 0.14 14.16
N ALA A 21 4.77 -0.98 14.82
CA ALA A 21 6.08 -1.27 15.37
C ALA A 21 7.13 -1.41 14.25
N VAL A 22 6.83 -2.17 13.20
CA VAL A 22 7.73 -2.37 12.06
C VAL A 22 7.98 -1.07 11.32
N THR A 23 6.95 -0.25 11.07
CA THR A 23 7.11 1.07 10.44
C THR A 23 8.04 1.96 11.26
N ALA A 24 7.90 1.99 12.59
CA ALA A 24 8.78 2.78 13.46
C ALA A 24 10.24 2.28 13.44
N LEU A 25 10.45 0.97 13.32
CA LEU A 25 11.79 0.36 13.28
C LEU A 25 12.47 0.46 11.91
N LYS A 26 11.70 0.49 10.81
CA LYS A 26 12.20 0.59 9.43
C LYS A 26 12.82 1.97 9.11
N ASN A 27 12.76 2.93 10.05
CA ASN A 27 13.29 4.31 9.94
C ASN A 27 14.83 4.42 9.88
N GLY A 28 15.54 3.45 9.30
CA GLY A 28 16.99 3.51 9.09
C GLY A 28 17.38 4.53 8.04
N ASP A 29 17.03 4.28 6.78
CA ASP A 29 17.48 5.09 5.62
C ASP A 29 16.40 6.08 5.10
N ARG A 30 15.19 6.02 5.64
CA ARG A 30 14.05 6.87 5.25
C ARG A 30 13.02 6.93 6.36
N ASP A 31 12.43 8.10 6.60
CA ASP A 31 11.25 8.22 7.46
C ASP A 31 10.03 7.60 6.76
N TRP A 32 9.69 6.37 7.13
CA TRP A 32 8.53 5.67 6.60
C TRP A 32 7.28 6.11 7.34
N SER A 33 6.29 6.62 6.60
CA SER A 33 4.95 6.83 7.17
C SER A 33 4.10 5.57 7.06
N LEU A 34 3.07 5.46 7.92
CA LEU A 34 2.06 4.39 7.77
C LEU A 34 1.39 4.44 6.39
N SER A 35 1.22 5.62 5.81
CA SER A 35 0.67 5.76 4.47
C SER A 35 1.58 5.18 3.40
N ASP A 36 2.91 5.30 3.55
CA ASP A 36 3.87 4.72 2.59
C ASP A 36 3.80 3.20 2.63
N VAL A 37 3.80 2.61 3.84
CA VAL A 37 3.69 1.15 4.03
C VAL A 37 2.36 0.61 3.50
N LEU A 38 1.25 1.30 3.77
CA LEU A 38 -0.06 0.92 3.24
C LEU A 38 -0.11 1.03 1.72
N THR A 39 0.51 2.06 1.14
CA THR A 39 0.55 2.24 -0.32
C THR A 39 1.34 1.12 -0.99
N GLU A 40 2.52 0.80 -0.46
CA GLU A 40 3.37 -0.30 -0.92
C GLU A 40 2.61 -1.62 -0.87
N ALA A 41 2.03 -1.97 0.29
CA ALA A 41 1.29 -3.22 0.47
C ALA A 41 0.05 -3.34 -0.46
N LEU A 42 -0.67 -2.24 -0.69
CA LEU A 42 -1.81 -2.22 -1.60
C LEU A 42 -1.39 -2.34 -3.07
N GLN A 43 -0.28 -1.70 -3.46
CA GLN A 43 0.28 -1.84 -4.81
C GLN A 43 0.72 -3.28 -5.06
N GLU A 44 1.49 -3.86 -4.14
CA GLU A 44 1.92 -5.27 -4.23
C GLU A 44 0.73 -6.24 -4.27
N TRP A 45 -0.33 -5.98 -3.49
CA TRP A 45 -1.54 -6.78 -3.55
C TRP A 45 -2.19 -6.71 -4.94
N LEU A 46 -2.26 -5.52 -5.55
CA LEU A 46 -2.88 -5.35 -6.86
C LEU A 46 -2.04 -5.98 -7.97
N GLU A 47 -0.73 -6.06 -7.83
CA GLU A 47 0.18 -6.72 -8.78
C GLU A 47 0.02 -8.25 -8.84
N LYS A 48 -0.71 -8.87 -7.90
CA LYS A 48 -0.96 -10.31 -7.93
C LYS A 48 -1.74 -10.74 -9.20
N PRO A 49 -1.42 -11.90 -9.81
CA PRO A 49 -2.02 -12.33 -11.09
C PRO A 49 -3.56 -12.37 -11.07
N GLU A 50 -4.16 -12.82 -9.97
CA GLU A 50 -5.61 -12.87 -9.82
C GLU A 50 -6.27 -11.49 -9.86
N ASN A 51 -5.57 -10.47 -9.37
CA ASN A 51 -6.08 -9.10 -9.30
C ASN A 51 -5.83 -8.37 -10.62
N GLN A 52 -4.68 -8.61 -11.26
CA GLN A 52 -4.41 -8.15 -12.63
C GLN A 52 -5.45 -8.70 -13.60
N ALA A 53 -5.77 -10.00 -13.53
CA ALA A 53 -6.80 -10.61 -14.38
C ALA A 53 -8.17 -9.96 -14.20
N LEU A 54 -8.53 -9.56 -12.97
CA LEU A 54 -9.77 -8.82 -12.69
C LEU A 54 -9.72 -7.40 -13.26
N ILE A 55 -8.59 -6.70 -13.12
CA ILE A 55 -8.39 -5.35 -13.67
C ILE A 55 -8.54 -5.36 -15.20
N GLU A 56 -7.89 -6.30 -15.87
CA GLU A 56 -7.96 -6.48 -17.33
C GLU A 56 -9.37 -6.84 -17.78
N LYS A 57 -9.99 -7.85 -17.14
CA LYS A 57 -11.34 -8.30 -17.46
C LYS A 57 -12.39 -7.19 -17.39
N HIS A 58 -12.20 -6.25 -16.48
CA HIS A 58 -13.15 -5.17 -16.21
C HIS A 58 -12.68 -3.78 -16.72
N ASN A 59 -11.56 -3.70 -17.45
CA ASN A 59 -10.97 -2.44 -17.95
C ASN A 59 -10.82 -1.35 -16.86
N LEU A 60 -10.31 -1.72 -15.68
CA LEU A 60 -10.28 -0.83 -14.50
C LEU A 60 -9.12 0.18 -14.47
N GLY A 61 -8.29 0.23 -15.53
CA GLY A 61 -7.16 1.17 -15.66
C GLY A 61 -5.81 0.57 -15.26
N GLU A 62 -4.77 1.42 -15.19
CA GLU A 62 -3.41 1.02 -14.81
C GLU A 62 -3.10 1.39 -13.35
N ILE A 63 -2.37 0.51 -12.65
CA ILE A 63 -1.89 0.80 -11.28
C ILE A 63 -0.82 1.89 -11.37
N PRO A 64 -0.94 3.00 -10.62
CA PRO A 64 0.11 4.01 -10.58
C PRO A 64 1.40 3.38 -10.05
N LYS A 65 2.47 3.44 -10.87
CA LYS A 65 3.79 2.89 -10.53
C LYS A 65 4.32 3.54 -9.25
N PRO A 66 5.00 2.78 -8.38
CA PRO A 66 5.57 3.33 -7.14
C PRO A 66 6.55 4.46 -7.48
N ASN A 67 6.39 5.60 -6.82
CA ASN A 67 7.39 6.67 -6.83
C ASN A 67 8.64 6.17 -6.08
N LYS A 68 9.55 5.52 -6.80
CA LYS A 68 10.92 5.32 -6.34
C LYS A 68 11.60 6.70 -6.31
N LYS A 69 11.66 7.28 -5.12
CA LYS A 69 12.63 8.33 -4.79
C LYS A 69 13.88 7.65 -4.27
#